data_AF-A0A2V8UY39-F1
#
_entry.id   AF-A0A2V8UY39-F1
#
_cell.length_a   1.000
_cell.length_b   1.000
_cell.length_c   1.000
_cell.angle_alpha   90.00
_cell.angle_beta   90.00
_cell.angle_gamma   90.00
#
_symmetry.space_group_name_H-M   'P 1'
#
loop_
_entity.id
_entity.type
_entity.pdbx_description
1 polymer ?
#
loop_
_entity_poly.entity_id
_entity_poly.type
_entity_poly.pdbx_seq_one_letter_code
_entity_poly.pdbx_strand_id
1 'polypeptide(L)' 'MAYPILATIDGRGVGAVRRCQFSTGTFVEAVDTREEARRLSFSVAVQPPPLKELSPCSDVHPRHLDGYL' A
#
# COMPACT_ATOMS: atom_id res chain seq x y z
N MET A 1 -9.28 3.98 11.55
CA MET A 1 -9.85 3.81 10.20
C MET A 1 -8.83 4.24 9.17
N ALA A 2 -8.55 3.41 8.16
CA ALA A 2 -7.70 3.78 7.04
C ALA A 2 -8.52 4.62 6.05
N TYR A 3 -8.08 5.85 5.76
CA TYR A 3 -8.70 6.72 4.77
C TYR A 3 -7.63 7.32 3.86
N PRO A 4 -7.95 7.54 2.57
CA PRO A 4 -6.98 8.05 1.61
C PRO A 4 -6.65 9.51 1.90
N ILE A 5 -5.38 9.86 1.70
CA ILE A 5 -4.86 11.23 1.85
C ILE A 5 -4.36 11.75 0.51
N LEU A 6 -3.54 10.95 -0.18
CA LEU A 6 -2.93 11.31 -1.46
C LEU A 6 -2.64 10.06 -2.30
N ALA A 7 -2.78 10.19 -3.62
CA ALA A 7 -2.31 9.20 -4.57
C ALA A 7 -1.49 9.88 -5.67
N THR A 8 -0.31 9.34 -5.96
CA THR A 8 0.55 9.76 -7.06
C THR A 8 0.87 8.56 -7.95
N ILE A 9 1.04 8.78 -9.24
CA ILE A 9 1.45 7.76 -10.21
C ILE A 9 2.67 8.27 -10.94
N ASP A 10 3.77 7.54 -10.78
CA ASP A 10 5.03 7.78 -11.49
C ASP A 10 5.12 6.84 -12.69
N GLY A 11 5.17 7.41 -13.89
CA GLY A 11 5.14 6.68 -15.16
C GLY A 11 3.75 6.66 -15.82
N ARG A 12 3.59 5.84 -16.87
CA ARG A 12 2.34 5.71 -17.62
C ARG A 12 2.08 4.26 -18.02
N GLY A 13 0.83 3.82 -17.92
CA GLY A 13 0.42 2.47 -18.33
C GLY A 13 0.88 1.38 -17.37
N VAL A 14 1.00 0.15 -17.89
CA VAL A 14 1.48 -1.02 -17.14
C VAL A 14 2.93 -0.80 -16.69
N GLY A 15 3.23 -1.14 -15.44
CA GLY A 15 4.53 -0.93 -14.81
C GLY A 15 4.71 0.45 -14.19
N ALA A 16 3.76 1.38 -14.34
CA ALA A 16 3.77 2.63 -13.58
C ALA A 16 3.63 2.32 -12.07
N VAL A 17 4.28 3.14 -11.23
CA VAL A 17 4.27 2.96 -9.77
C VAL A 17 3.25 3.93 -9.18
N ARG A 18 2.25 3.38 -8.51
CA ARG A 18 1.28 4.15 -7.73
C ARG A 18 1.73 4.17 -6.26
N ARG A 19 1.88 5.38 -5.70
CA ARG A 19 2.13 5.60 -4.27
C ARG A 19 0.87 6.16 -3.65
N CYS A 20 0.24 5.38 -2.77
CA CYS A 20 -0.99 5.76 -2.10
C CYS A 20 -0.77 5.93 -0.60
N GLN A 21 -0.93 7.17 -0.15
CA GLN A 21 -0.86 7.51 1.26
C GLN A 21 -2.26 7.41 1.88
N PHE A 22 -2.34 6.63 2.96
CA PHE A 22 -3.48 6.56 3.84
C PHE A 22 -3.08 7.09 5.23
N SER A 23 -4.09 7.33 6.07
CA SER A 23 -3.88 7.64 7.48
C SER A 23 -3.09 6.59 8.27
N THR A 24 -2.98 5.37 7.75
CA THR A 24 -2.26 4.25 8.34
C THR A 24 -0.89 3.99 7.71
N GLY A 25 -0.46 4.81 6.75
CA GLY A 25 0.82 4.67 6.06
C GLY A 25 0.68 4.58 4.55
N THR A 26 1.79 4.27 3.88
CA THR A 26 1.90 4.35 2.42
C THR A 26 2.01 2.98 1.79
N PHE A 27 1.19 2.75 0.77
CA PHE A 27 1.26 1.59 -0.11
C PHE A 27 2.07 1.94 -1.36
N VAL A 28 2.88 0.99 -1.82
CA VAL A 28 3.57 1.05 -3.12
C VAL A 28 2.99 -0.04 -3.99
N GLU A 29 2.41 0.35 -5.12
CA GLU A 29 1.64 -0.54 -5.97
C GLU A 29 2.14 -0.42 -7.42
N ALA A 30 2.22 -1.56 -8.12
CA ALA A 30 2.58 -1.60 -9.53
C ALA A 30 1.31 -1.70 -10.37
N VAL A 31 1.15 -0.87 -11.40
CA VAL A 31 0.00 -0.94 -12.32
C VAL A 31 0.13 -2.18 -13.22
N ASP A 32 -0.81 -3.11 -13.13
CA ASP A 32 -0.82 -4.33 -13.94
C ASP A 32 -1.66 -4.16 -15.22
N THR A 33 -2.78 -3.41 -15.14
CA THR A 33 -3.64 -3.12 -16.30
C THR A 33 -4.17 -1.69 -16.27
N ARG A 34 -4.29 -1.08 -17.46
CA ARG A 34 -4.92 0.23 -17.64
C ARG A 34 -5.77 0.23 -18.92
N GLU A 35 -7.07 0.13 -18.74
CA GLU A 35 -8.08 0.34 -19.77
C GLU A 35 -8.79 1.66 -19.48
N GLU A 36 -8.65 2.63 -20.37
CA GLU A 36 -9.13 4.00 -20.12
C GLU A 36 -10.62 4.04 -19.76
N ALA A 37 -10.94 4.73 -18.67
CA ALA A 37 -12.28 4.87 -18.09
C ALA A 37 -13.01 3.54 -17.77
N ARG A 38 -12.31 2.41 -17.77
CA ARG A 38 -12.92 1.07 -17.60
C ARG A 38 -12.26 0.27 -16.48
N ARG A 39 -10.93 0.14 -16.51
CA ARG A 39 -10.19 -0.73 -15.60
C ARG A 39 -8.84 -0.15 -15.25
N LEU A 40 -8.54 -0.17 -13.96
CA LEU A 40 -7.20 0.02 -13.44
C LEU A 40 -6.98 -1.07 -12.41
N SER A 41 -6.00 -1.96 -12.64
CA SER A 41 -5.58 -2.95 -11.64
C SER A 41 -4.12 -2.74 -11.28
N PHE A 42 -3.79 -3.10 -10.06
CA PHE A 42 -2.46 -2.98 -9.51
C PHE A 42 -2.22 -4.03 -8.44
N SER A 43 -0.96 -4.43 -8.31
CA SER A 43 -0.46 -5.34 -7.29
C SER A 43 0.25 -4.54 -6.20
N VAL A 44 0.13 -4.97 -4.94
CA VAL A 44 0.78 -4.30 -3.80
C VAL A 44 2.18 -4.86 -3.65
N ALA A 45 3.19 -4.03 -3.86
CA ALA A 45 4.59 -4.41 -3.65
C ALA A 45 5.05 -4.15 -2.21
N VAL A 46 4.51 -3.09 -1.58
CA VAL A 46 4.82 -2.71 -0.19
C VAL A 46 3.56 -2.19 0.48
N GLN A 47 3.34 -2.61 1.73
CA GLN A 47 2.28 -2.10 2.61
C GLN A 47 2.86 -1.63 3.94
N PRO A 48 2.22 -0.66 4.63
CA PRO A 48 2.62 -0.31 5.99
C PRO A 48 2.29 -1.46 6.96
N PRO A 49 2.89 -1.47 8.17
CA PRO A 49 2.55 -2.45 9.20
C PRO A 49 1.03 -2.46 9.47
N PRO A 50 0.39 -3.64 9.53
CA PRO A 50 -1.06 -3.74 9.67
C PRO A 50 -1.55 -3.35 11.07
N LEU A 51 -0.67 -3.47 12.08
CA LEU A 51 -0.95 -3.11 13.48
C LEU A 51 0.24 -2.35 14.07
N LYS A 52 -0.05 -1.56 15.09
CA LYS A 52 0.95 -0.85 15.90
C LYS A 52 0.77 -1.29 17.36
N GLU A 53 1.85 -1.74 17.97
CA GLU A 53 1.88 -2.07 19.40
C GLU A 53 1.72 -0.79 20.24
N LEU A 54 0.87 -0.86 21.27
CA LEU A 54 0.54 0.29 22.13
C LEU A 54 1.05 0.13 23.57
N SER A 55 1.51 -1.07 23.94
CA SER A 55 2.13 -1.30 25.24
C SER A 55 3.51 -0.61 25.36
N PRO A 56 4.03 -0.43 26.58
CA PRO A 56 5.36 0.15 26.80
C PRO A 56 6.52 -0.69 26.24
N CYS A 57 6.26 -1.94 25.84
CA CYS A 57 7.23 -2.77 25.15
C CYS A 57 7.36 -2.28 23.72
N SER A 58 8.36 -1.43 23.45
CA SER A 58 8.69 -1.04 22.08
C SER A 58 9.17 -2.24 21.27
N ASP A 59 8.81 -2.29 19.98
CA ASP A 59 9.33 -3.23 18.98
C ASP A 59 8.92 -4.71 19.12
N VAL A 60 7.71 -4.97 19.60
CA VAL A 60 7.09 -6.29 19.40
C VAL A 60 6.84 -6.50 17.91
N HIS A 61 7.43 -7.56 17.34
CA HIS A 61 7.26 -7.98 15.94
C HIS A 61 6.56 -9.34 15.88
N PRO A 62 5.21 -9.38 15.92
CA PRO A 62 4.47 -10.64 15.85
C PRO A 62 4.57 -11.22 14.44
N ARG A 63 5.19 -12.41 14.33
CA ARG A 63 5.41 -13.10 13.04
C ARG A 63 4.14 -13.35 12.21
N HIS A 64 2.99 -13.39 12.86
CA HIS A 64 1.69 -13.58 12.19
C HIS A 64 1.17 -12.30 11.50
N LEU A 65 1.93 -11.20 11.53
CA LEU A 65 1.64 -9.98 10.77
C LEU A 65 2.44 -9.88 9.47
N ASP A 66 3.33 -10.84 9.22
CA ASP A 66 4.19 -10.89 8.04
C ASP A 66 3.58 -11.79 6.94
N GLY A 67 3.88 -11.50 5.67
CA GLY A 67 3.59 -12.42 4.55
C GLY A 67 2.22 -12.27 3.87
N TYR A 68 1.52 -11.14 4.06
CA TYR A 68 0.18 -10.90 3.53
C TYR A 68 0.15 -9.90 2.34
N LEU A 69 1.06 -10.08 1.37
CA LEU A 69 1.10 -9.29 0.13
C LEU A 69 0.61 -10.10 -1.08
#